data_AF-A0A2M8BKT8-F1
#
_entry.id   AF-A0A2M8BKT8-F1
#
_cell.length_a   1.000
_cell.length_b   1.000
_cell.length_c   1.000
_cell.angle_alpha   90.00
_cell.angle_beta   90.00
_cell.angle_gamma   90.00
#
_symmetry.space_group_name_H-M   'P 1'
#
loop_
_entity.id
_entity.type
_entity.pdbx_description
1 polymer ?
#
loop_
_entity_poly.entity_id
_entity_poly.type
_entity_poly.pdbx_seq_one_letter_code
_entity_poly.pdbx_strand_id
1 'polypeptide(L)' 'AARAKVRMDGGQLEEIPGIGPKRRARLLQRFGGVRGVALASEADIAQVDGISHELAADIYRALH' A
#
# COMPACT_ATOMS: atom_id res chain seq x y z
N ALA A 1 7.35 19.83 -13.42
CA ALA A 1 7.72 18.41 -13.26
C ALA A 1 7.95 18.13 -11.77
N ALA A 2 6.93 17.68 -11.05
CA ALA A 2 7.04 17.40 -9.62
C ALA A 2 7.22 15.90 -9.40
N ARG A 3 8.46 15.40 -9.46
CA ARG A 3 8.78 14.08 -8.89
C ARG A 3 9.08 14.29 -7.41
N ALA A 4 8.01 14.41 -6.63
CA ALA A 4 8.09 14.29 -5.18
C ALA A 4 8.56 12.87 -4.89
N LYS A 5 9.88 12.75 -4.70
CA LYS A 5 10.56 11.60 -4.11
C LYS A 5 10.09 11.46 -2.66
N VAL A 6 8.86 10.99 -2.47
CA VAL A 6 8.41 10.47 -1.19
C VAL A 6 9.38 9.35 -0.88
N ARG A 7 10.26 9.57 0.09
CA ARG A 7 11.00 8.49 0.71
C ARG A 7 9.91 7.65 1.36
N MET A 8 9.45 6.62 0.66
CA MET A 8 8.58 5.57 1.18
C MET A 8 9.39 4.84 2.24
N ASP A 9 9.56 5.46 3.41
CA ASP A 9 10.06 4.77 4.57
C ASP A 9 9.05 3.67 4.90
N GLY A 10 9.54 2.49 5.26
CA GLY A 10 8.72 1.29 5.40
C GLY A 10 7.67 1.35 6.52
N GLY A 11 7.52 2.49 7.20
CA GLY A 11 6.63 2.70 8.34
C GLY A 11 5.16 2.94 7.98
N GLN A 12 4.85 3.58 6.84
CA GLN A 12 3.46 3.97 6.54
C GLN A 12 2.50 2.79 6.34
N LEU A 13 3.00 1.62 5.90
CA LEU A 13 2.18 0.42 5.80
C LEU A 13 1.96 -0.29 7.15
N GLU A 14 2.85 -0.03 8.12
CA GLU A 14 2.80 -0.57 9.49
C GLU A 14 1.91 0.28 10.41
N GLU A 15 1.76 1.58 10.12
CA GLU A 15 0.90 2.49 10.87
C GLU A 15 -0.60 2.30 10.56
N ILE A 16 -0.94 1.57 9.49
CA ILE A 16 -2.33 1.35 9.09
C ILE A 16 -2.97 0.26 9.95
N PRO A 17 -3.91 0.61 10.84
CA PRO A 17 -4.60 -0.37 11.67
C PRO A 17 -5.39 -1.33 10.77
N GLY A 18 -5.04 -2.62 10.81
CA GLY A 18 -5.68 -3.66 9.98
C GLY A 18 -4.81 -4.20 8.84
N ILE A 19 -3.64 -3.62 8.56
CA ILE A 19 -2.59 -4.33 7.80
C ILE A 19 -1.82 -5.22 8.78
N GLY A 20 -2.20 -6.49 8.82
CA GLY A 20 -1.36 -7.52 9.45
C GLY A 20 -0.20 -7.96 8.54
N PRO A 21 0.79 -8.68 9.08
CA PRO A 21 1.95 -9.17 8.31
C PRO A 21 1.54 -10.03 7.11
N LYS A 22 0.43 -10.78 7.20
CA LYS A 22 -0.13 -11.56 6.07
C LYS A 22 -0.62 -10.69 4.92
N ARG A 23 -1.35 -9.61 5.20
CA ARG A 23 -1.88 -8.68 4.19
C ARG A 23 -0.75 -7.89 3.53
N ARG A 24 0.21 -7.42 4.34
CA ARG A 24 1.44 -6.80 3.83
C ARG A 24 2.22 -7.74 2.91
N ALA A 25 2.46 -8.98 3.33
CA ALA A 25 3.17 -9.94 2.50
C ALA A 25 2.46 -10.14 1.15
N ARG A 26 1.12 -10.23 1.13
CA ARG A 26 0.34 -10.32 -0.11
C ARG A 26 0.46 -9.09 -0.99
N LEU A 27 0.38 -7.88 -0.41
CA LEU A 27 0.61 -6.63 -1.13
C LEU A 27 2.02 -6.60 -1.75
N LEU A 28 3.05 -6.90 -0.95
CA LEU A 28 4.43 -6.92 -1.43
C LEU A 28 4.66 -7.99 -2.50
N GLN A 29 4.04 -9.17 -2.38
CA GLN A 29 4.12 -10.23 -3.40
C GLN A 29 3.40 -9.84 -4.68
N ARG A 30 2.21 -9.23 -4.59
CA ARG A 30 1.41 -8.81 -5.75
C ARG A 30 2.10 -7.71 -6.55
N PHE A 31 2.67 -6.73 -5.85
CA PHE A 31 3.21 -5.52 -6.47
C PHE A 31 4.75 -5.52 -6.59
N GLY A 32 5.44 -6.49 -6.02
CA GLY A 32 6.91 -6.58 -6.09
C GLY A 32 7.65 -5.66 -5.12
N GLY A 33 7.03 -5.35 -3.97
CA GLY A 33 7.61 -4.54 -2.90
C GLY A 33 6.88 -3.22 -2.64
N VAL A 34 7.37 -2.46 -1.64
CA VAL A 34 6.71 -1.22 -1.17
C VAL A 34 6.58 -0.19 -2.28
N ARG A 35 7.60 -0.10 -3.17
CA ARG A 35 7.55 0.78 -4.34
C ARG A 35 6.46 0.40 -5.32
N GLY A 36 6.21 -0.90 -5.50
CA GLY A 36 5.12 -1.36 -6.36
C GLY A 36 3.76 -1.00 -5.78
N VAL A 37 3.58 -1.15 -4.46
CA VAL A 37 2.35 -0.75 -3.76
C VAL A 37 2.15 0.77 -3.84
N ALA A 38 3.21 1.56 -3.71
CA ALA A 38 3.16 3.02 -3.87
C ALA A 38 2.80 3.49 -5.29
N LEU A 39 3.08 2.65 -6.30
CA LEU A 39 2.72 2.91 -7.70
C LEU A 39 1.35 2.31 -8.06
N ALA A 40 0.77 1.49 -7.18
CA ALA A 40 -0.53 0.86 -7.39
C ALA A 40 -1.66 1.85 -7.14
N SER A 41 -2.76 1.69 -7.88
CA SER A 41 -3.98 2.47 -7.64
C SER A 41 -4.73 1.91 -6.44
N GLU A 42 -5.55 2.74 -5.79
CA GLU A 42 -6.47 2.30 -4.73
C GLU A 42 -7.28 1.06 -5.14
N ALA A 43 -7.80 1.05 -6.38
CA ALA A 43 -8.53 -0.09 -6.93
C ALA A 43 -7.69 -1.37 -6.97
N ASP A 44 -6.43 -1.31 -7.40
CA ASP A 44 -5.53 -2.47 -7.45
C ASP A 44 -5.20 -2.97 -6.04
N ILE A 45 -5.04 -2.06 -5.08
CA ILE A 45 -4.79 -2.39 -3.68
C ILE A 45 -6.02 -3.11 -3.09
N ALA A 46 -7.23 -2.66 -3.43
CA ALA A 46 -8.49 -3.29 -3.03
C ALA A 46 -8.71 -4.67 -3.67
N GLN A 47 -8.07 -4.97 -4.81
CA GLN A 47 -8.11 -6.32 -5.41
C GLN A 47 -7.28 -7.35 -4.63
N VAL A 48 -6.45 -6.94 -3.68
CA VAL A 48 -5.64 -7.88 -2.89
C VAL A 48 -6.50 -8.59 -1.86
N ASP A 49 -6.36 -9.92 -1.80
CA ASP A 49 -7.13 -10.77 -0.91
C ASP A 49 -6.98 -10.36 0.58
N GLY A 50 -8.11 -9.93 1.15
CA GLY A 50 -8.22 -9.44 2.52
C GLY A 50 -7.99 -7.93 2.68
N ILE A 51 -7.93 -7.15 1.61
CA ILE A 51 -7.99 -5.70 1.65
C ILE A 51 -9.39 -5.24 1.28
N SER A 52 -10.03 -4.46 2.15
CA SER A 52 -11.30 -3.79 1.84
C SER A 52 -11.05 -2.49 1.07
N HIS A 53 -12.06 -1.96 0.38
CA HIS A 53 -11.97 -0.66 -0.29
C HIS A 53 -11.57 0.47 0.67
N GLU A 54 -12.13 0.50 1.88
CA GLU A 54 -11.77 1.50 2.90
C GLU A 54 -10.29 1.39 3.29
N LEU A 55 -9.80 0.17 3.52
CA LEU A 55 -8.41 -0.08 3.85
C LEU A 55 -7.48 0.25 2.66
N ALA A 56 -7.92 -0.01 1.43
CA ALA A 56 -7.18 0.36 0.23
C ALA A 56 -7.04 1.88 0.09
N ALA A 57 -8.11 2.63 0.38
CA ALA A 57 -8.09 4.08 0.40
C ALA A 57 -7.14 4.63 1.46
N ASP A 58 -7.12 4.05 2.66
CA ASP A 58 -6.17 4.41 3.71
C ASP A 58 -4.72 4.14 3.31
N ILE A 59 -4.44 2.98 2.70
CA ILE A 59 -3.11 2.65 2.17
C ILE A 59 -2.70 3.62 1.08
N TYR A 60 -3.60 3.90 0.15
CA TYR A 60 -3.32 4.82 -0.95
C TYR A 60 -3.05 6.24 -0.43
N ARG A 61 -3.86 6.73 0.51
CA ARG A 61 -3.67 8.01 1.21
C ARG A 61 -2.40 8.06 2.04
N ALA A 62 -1.95 6.94 2.60
CA ALA A 62 -0.69 6.92 3.32
C ALA A 62 0.47 7.07 2.35
N LEU A 63 0.42 6.43 1.18
CA LEU A 63 1.53 6.39 0.22
C LEU A 63 1.55 7.55 -0.80
N HIS A 64 0.50 8.39 -0.88
CA HIS A 64 0.40 9.56 -1.78
C HIS A 64 0.28 10.86 -0.99
#